data_AF-A0A553REP3-F1
#
_entry.id   AF-A0A553REP3-F1
#
_cell.length_a   1.000
_cell.length_b   1.000
_cell.length_c   1.000
_cell.angle_alpha   90.00
_cell.angle_beta   90.00
_cell.angle_gamma   90.00
#
_symmetry.space_group_name_H-M   'P 1'
#
loop_
_entity.id
_entity.type
_entity.pdbx_description
1 polymer ?
#
loop_
_entity_poly.entity_id
_entity_poly.type
_entity_poly.pdbx_seq_one_letter_code
_entity_poly.pdbx_strand_id
1 'polypeptide(L)'
;MACPIKSESGDLGPAEEHPQSRSEAQATFRVQPSQEHPQPVYPSVGAAVMVEALDDAEGLFVAVERCPLCNTARRRLTCARCIHNGDFVYFDGRNPERYSEKLARLQKLKNEKEDLQQRVIEAMDKKVKADQLRWKIMSCRMKIQQLREAICTSNEDVKSGKDLLLRSQEESQRLQRRASRHQEKRDKIKRHNQRLGDLMEKKSRDLHVRLEALAEVRQEHILELTTHIFNIQEDKQGSRDPADPTVVECDPALTSSTVSELAEARRTTYHSGRWIWDDQNGETSISITAPHVSLPSNGDCSAYYNWVEEKYGEQGPGLLL
;
A
#
# COMPACT_ATOMS: atom_id res chain seq x y z
N MET A 1 -7.23 48.51 -30.01
CA MET A 1 -7.24 47.28 -30.83
C MET A 1 -7.36 46.08 -29.91
N ALA A 2 -8.11 45.08 -30.36
CA ALA A 2 -8.80 44.09 -29.55
C ALA A 2 -7.89 43.00 -28.93
N CYS A 3 -8.33 42.41 -27.82
CA CYS A 3 -8.03 41.01 -27.45
C CYS A 3 -8.94 40.06 -28.28
N PRO A 4 -9.03 38.70 -28.09
CA PRO A 4 -8.38 37.78 -27.13
C PRO A 4 -8.10 36.33 -27.72
N ILE A 5 -7.92 35.35 -26.80
CA ILE A 5 -8.30 33.89 -26.84
C ILE A 5 -7.13 32.90 -27.09
N LYS A 6 -6.58 32.23 -26.05
CA LYS A 6 -6.97 30.99 -25.29
C LYS A 6 -6.71 29.66 -26.03
N SER A 7 -5.94 28.77 -25.38
CA SER A 7 -6.24 27.34 -25.03
C SER A 7 -4.92 26.61 -24.65
N GLU A 8 -4.70 26.17 -23.40
CA GLU A 8 -5.02 24.83 -22.80
C GLU A 8 -4.43 23.65 -23.59
N SER A 9 -3.44 22.90 -23.06
CA SER A 9 -3.59 21.70 -22.19
C SER A 9 -2.17 21.13 -21.92
N GLY A 10 -1.76 20.53 -20.79
CA GLY A 10 -2.46 19.63 -19.86
C GLY A 10 -2.26 18.17 -20.33
N ASP A 11 -1.07 17.59 -20.22
CA ASP A 11 -0.60 16.69 -19.15
C ASP A 11 -1.10 15.22 -19.25
N LEU A 12 -0.12 14.30 -19.22
CA LEU A 12 -0.13 12.90 -18.75
C LEU A 12 -1.02 11.82 -19.40
N GLY A 13 -0.34 10.75 -19.88
CA GLY A 13 -0.87 9.39 -19.87
C GLY A 13 -0.28 8.46 -20.94
N PRO A 14 0.71 7.60 -20.62
CA PRO A 14 1.23 6.60 -21.55
C PRO A 14 0.31 5.39 -21.68
N ALA A 15 0.30 4.83 -22.89
CA ALA A 15 -0.46 3.67 -23.30
C ALA A 15 -0.15 2.41 -22.48
N GLU A 16 -1.19 1.79 -21.90
CA GLU A 16 -1.17 0.40 -21.49
C GLU A 16 -1.46 -0.50 -22.70
N GLU A 17 -0.41 -1.09 -23.27
CA GLU A 17 -0.55 -2.30 -24.10
C GLU A 17 -0.31 -3.52 -23.21
N HIS A 18 -1.39 -4.21 -22.86
CA HIS A 18 -1.33 -5.53 -22.21
C HIS A 18 -1.13 -6.63 -23.27
N PRO A 19 -0.08 -7.46 -23.15
CA PRO A 19 0.13 -8.57 -24.06
C PRO A 19 -0.80 -9.73 -23.74
N GLN A 20 -1.36 -10.28 -24.82
CA GLN A 20 -2.21 -11.45 -24.88
C GLN A 20 -1.55 -12.66 -24.20
N SER A 21 -2.29 -13.22 -23.24
CA SER A 21 -2.12 -14.56 -22.67
C SER A 21 -2.14 -15.63 -23.78
N ARG A 22 -0.97 -16.14 -24.16
CA ARG A 22 -0.83 -17.40 -24.91
C ARG A 22 -0.78 -18.56 -23.93
N SER A 23 -1.90 -19.27 -23.84
CA SER A 23 -2.01 -20.62 -23.30
C SER A 23 -1.35 -21.61 -24.25
N GLU A 24 -0.12 -22.04 -23.94
CA GLU A 24 0.50 -23.19 -24.58
C GLU A 24 -0.13 -24.47 -23.99
N ALA A 25 -1.18 -24.95 -24.67
CA ALA A 25 -1.70 -26.28 -24.47
C ALA A 25 -0.61 -27.30 -24.84
N GLN A 26 -0.16 -28.06 -23.84
CA GLN A 26 0.65 -29.27 -23.98
C GLN A 26 -0.03 -30.23 -24.95
N ALA A 27 0.47 -30.28 -26.19
CA ALA A 27 0.17 -31.37 -27.10
C ALA A 27 0.94 -32.61 -26.64
N THR A 28 0.27 -33.47 -25.87
CA THR A 28 0.71 -34.84 -25.60
C THR A 28 0.77 -35.60 -26.92
N PHE A 29 1.96 -35.73 -27.51
CA PHE A 29 2.20 -36.67 -28.59
C PHE A 29 2.13 -38.09 -28.02
N ARG A 30 0.95 -38.68 -28.12
CA ARG A 30 0.69 -40.10 -27.86
C ARG A 30 1.20 -40.88 -29.07
N VAL A 31 2.46 -41.31 -29.03
CA VAL A 31 2.99 -42.29 -29.98
C VAL A 31 2.33 -43.64 -29.66
N GLN A 32 1.43 -44.08 -30.54
CA GLN A 32 0.89 -45.44 -30.50
C GLN A 32 1.99 -46.45 -30.89
N PRO A 33 2.00 -47.64 -30.28
CA PRO A 33 2.94 -48.71 -30.62
C PRO A 33 2.59 -49.28 -31.99
N SER A 34 3.57 -49.32 -32.89
CA SER A 34 3.45 -50.04 -34.17
C SER A 34 3.30 -51.53 -33.90
N GLN A 35 2.20 -52.08 -34.39
CA GLN A 35 1.89 -53.50 -34.39
C GLN A 35 2.98 -54.28 -35.12
N GLU A 36 3.49 -55.30 -34.44
CA GLU A 36 4.36 -56.32 -35.00
C GLU A 36 3.62 -57.10 -36.08
N HIS A 37 4.25 -57.25 -37.24
CA HIS A 37 3.85 -58.22 -38.25
C HIS A 37 4.64 -59.52 -38.09
N PRO A 38 4.02 -60.69 -38.36
CA PRO A 38 4.52 -61.98 -37.95
C PRO A 38 5.69 -62.44 -38.82
N GLN A 39 6.75 -62.93 -38.18
CA GLN A 39 7.82 -63.65 -38.84
C GLN A 39 7.32 -65.02 -39.34
N PRO A 40 7.74 -65.46 -40.54
CA PRO A 40 7.43 -66.78 -41.05
C PRO A 40 8.24 -67.86 -40.31
N VAL A 41 7.53 -68.88 -39.84
CA VAL A 41 8.11 -70.10 -39.26
C VAL A 41 8.71 -70.93 -40.39
N TYR A 42 10.03 -71.01 -40.45
CA TYR A 42 10.74 -71.99 -41.27
C TYR A 42 10.86 -73.29 -40.45
N PRO A 43 10.47 -74.46 -40.99
CA PRO A 43 10.78 -75.72 -40.33
C PRO A 43 12.28 -75.98 -40.39
N SER A 44 12.90 -76.04 -39.21
CA SER A 44 14.25 -76.54 -39.00
C SER A 44 14.33 -78.00 -39.44
N VAL A 45 15.15 -78.26 -40.46
CA VAL A 45 15.53 -79.59 -40.91
C VAL A 45 16.48 -80.17 -39.86
N GLY A 46 15.89 -80.81 -38.84
CA GLY A 46 16.60 -81.60 -37.85
C GLY A 46 17.14 -82.86 -38.50
N ALA A 47 18.44 -82.84 -38.80
CA ALA A 47 19.24 -84.00 -39.15
C ALA A 47 19.24 -84.97 -37.96
N ALA A 48 18.45 -86.03 -38.06
CA ALA A 48 18.61 -87.23 -37.25
C ALA A 48 19.40 -88.26 -38.08
N VAL A 49 20.60 -88.51 -37.59
CA VAL A 49 21.55 -89.53 -38.03
C VAL A 49 20.86 -90.90 -37.97
N MET A 50 20.72 -91.57 -39.11
CA MET A 50 20.41 -93.01 -39.16
C MET A 50 21.54 -93.70 -39.89
N VAL A 51 22.16 -94.55 -39.09
CA VAL A 51 23.26 -95.48 -39.32
C VAL A 51 23.07 -96.32 -40.59
N GLU A 52 24.20 -96.66 -41.20
CA GLU A 52 24.37 -97.58 -42.32
C GLU A 52 23.50 -98.85 -42.21
N ALA A 53 22.81 -99.19 -43.29
CA ALA A 53 22.45 -100.56 -43.61
C ALA A 53 23.14 -100.91 -44.93
N LEU A 54 24.28 -101.59 -44.81
CA LEU A 54 24.81 -102.43 -45.88
C LEU A 54 23.79 -103.56 -46.10
N ASP A 55 23.36 -103.76 -47.33
CA ASP A 55 22.91 -105.08 -47.73
C ASP A 55 23.48 -105.42 -49.10
N ASP A 56 24.09 -106.60 -49.12
CA ASP A 56 24.86 -107.19 -50.19
C ASP A 56 23.90 -107.81 -51.21
N ALA A 57 23.83 -107.24 -52.41
CA ALA A 57 23.29 -107.92 -53.58
C ALA A 57 24.46 -108.37 -54.47
N GLU A 58 24.62 -109.69 -54.49
CA GLU A 58 25.56 -110.52 -55.21
C GLU A 58 25.34 -110.40 -56.73
N GLY A 59 26.36 -109.94 -57.46
CA GLY A 59 26.33 -109.78 -58.91
C GLY A 59 27.72 -109.50 -59.48
N LEU A 60 28.25 -110.46 -60.23
CA LEU A 60 29.43 -110.45 -61.12
C LEU A 60 30.29 -109.15 -61.13
N PHE A 61 31.34 -109.09 -60.31
CA PHE A 61 32.33 -108.00 -60.31
C PHE A 61 33.48 -108.27 -61.29
N VAL A 62 33.41 -107.70 -62.50
CA VAL A 62 34.54 -107.78 -63.47
C VAL A 62 35.03 -106.42 -63.99
N ALA A 63 34.39 -105.31 -63.59
CA ALA A 63 34.96 -103.97 -63.84
C ALA A 63 34.99 -103.17 -62.53
N VAL A 64 36.17 -103.10 -61.90
CA VAL A 64 36.36 -102.12 -60.82
C VAL A 64 36.75 -100.80 -61.46
N GLU A 65 35.76 -99.93 -61.66
CA GLU A 65 36.04 -98.56 -62.08
C GLU A 65 36.86 -97.85 -61.00
N ARG A 66 37.92 -97.15 -61.42
CA ARG A 66 38.72 -96.35 -60.49
C ARG A 66 38.09 -94.97 -60.38
N CYS A 67 37.96 -94.47 -59.15
CA CYS A 67 37.47 -93.11 -58.93
C CYS A 67 38.39 -92.08 -59.62
N PRO A 68 37.91 -91.20 -60.51
CA PRO A 68 38.76 -90.25 -61.22
C PRO A 68 39.34 -89.17 -60.30
N LEU A 69 38.86 -89.06 -59.05
CA LEU A 69 39.30 -88.06 -58.07
C LEU A 69 40.43 -88.58 -57.14
N CYS A 70 40.48 -89.89 -56.85
CA CYS A 70 41.48 -90.49 -55.94
C CYS A 70 42.05 -91.84 -56.40
N ASN A 71 41.72 -92.28 -57.61
CA ASN A 71 42.14 -93.51 -58.28
C ASN A 71 41.88 -94.82 -57.50
N THR A 72 41.01 -94.77 -56.49
CA THR A 72 40.62 -95.93 -55.67
C THR A 72 39.55 -96.74 -56.39
N ALA A 73 39.71 -98.06 -56.46
CA ALA A 73 38.86 -98.98 -57.19
C ALA A 73 37.51 -99.19 -56.45
N ARG A 74 36.35 -98.84 -57.05
CA ARG A 74 35.02 -98.92 -56.42
C ARG A 74 33.86 -99.16 -57.42
N ARG A 75 32.65 -99.44 -56.89
CA ARG A 75 31.41 -99.71 -57.67
C ARG A 75 30.79 -98.48 -58.35
N ARG A 76 31.15 -97.26 -57.97
CA ARG A 76 30.61 -95.99 -58.53
C ARG A 76 31.73 -95.17 -59.15
N LEU A 77 31.44 -94.45 -60.23
CA LEU A 77 32.38 -93.56 -60.92
C LEU A 77 33.13 -92.64 -59.94
N THR A 78 32.45 -92.03 -58.96
CA THR A 78 33.10 -91.29 -57.86
C THR A 78 32.88 -91.98 -56.51
N CYS A 79 33.92 -92.02 -55.67
CA CYS A 79 33.80 -92.66 -54.36
C CYS A 79 33.08 -91.75 -53.34
N ALA A 80 32.35 -92.36 -52.41
CA ALA A 80 31.65 -91.65 -51.33
C ALA A 80 32.58 -90.75 -50.52
N ARG A 81 33.84 -91.16 -50.31
CA ARG A 81 34.86 -90.35 -49.63
C ARG A 81 35.14 -89.02 -50.35
N CYS A 82 35.36 -89.04 -51.66
CA CYS A 82 35.59 -87.80 -52.43
C CYS A 82 34.33 -86.94 -52.52
N ILE A 83 33.13 -87.53 -52.47
CA ILE A 83 31.88 -86.77 -52.39
C ILE A 83 31.75 -86.11 -51.02
N HIS A 84 31.94 -86.85 -49.93
CA HIS A 84 31.90 -86.33 -48.56
C HIS A 84 32.95 -85.25 -48.31
N ASN A 85 34.15 -85.43 -48.83
CA ASN A 85 35.24 -84.45 -48.73
C ASN A 85 35.04 -83.24 -49.64
N GLY A 86 34.06 -83.26 -50.54
CA GLY A 86 33.82 -82.15 -51.48
C GLY A 86 34.88 -82.03 -52.58
N ASP A 87 35.57 -83.11 -52.93
CA ASP A 87 36.71 -83.12 -53.86
C ASP A 87 36.31 -83.03 -55.34
N PHE A 88 35.02 -82.96 -55.64
CA PHE A 88 34.50 -82.92 -57.01
C PHE A 88 34.47 -81.49 -57.57
N VAL A 89 34.54 -81.40 -58.90
CA VAL A 89 34.52 -80.16 -59.69
C VAL A 89 33.36 -80.20 -60.69
N TYR A 90 32.97 -79.05 -61.24
CA TYR A 90 31.99 -79.01 -62.33
C TYR A 90 32.59 -79.62 -63.61
N PHE A 91 31.81 -80.45 -64.31
CA PHE A 91 32.25 -81.16 -65.52
C PHE A 91 32.46 -80.24 -66.74
N ASP A 92 31.95 -79.00 -66.70
CA ASP A 92 32.01 -78.05 -67.82
C ASP A 92 33.38 -77.38 -68.00
N GLY A 93 34.34 -77.66 -67.11
CA GLY A 93 35.71 -77.12 -67.16
C GLY A 93 35.81 -75.61 -66.91
N ARG A 94 34.69 -74.92 -66.65
CA ARG A 94 34.66 -73.46 -66.48
C ARG A 94 35.15 -73.04 -65.10
N ASN A 95 35.03 -73.91 -64.10
CA ASN A 95 35.57 -73.67 -62.77
C ASN A 95 36.29 -74.93 -62.24
N PRO A 96 37.63 -74.92 -62.18
CA PRO A 96 38.41 -76.05 -61.66
C PRO A 96 38.41 -76.13 -60.12
N GLU A 97 37.78 -75.17 -59.43
CA GLU A 97 37.67 -75.12 -57.97
C GLU A 97 36.84 -76.29 -57.43
N ARG A 98 37.37 -76.99 -56.42
CA ARG A 98 36.66 -78.07 -55.74
C ARG A 98 35.52 -77.52 -54.89
N TYR A 99 34.47 -78.31 -54.67
CA TYR A 99 33.36 -77.89 -53.80
C TYR A 99 33.83 -77.50 -52.39
N SER A 100 34.80 -78.23 -51.83
CA SER A 100 35.40 -77.94 -50.52
C SER A 100 36.08 -76.57 -50.47
N GLU A 101 36.85 -76.20 -51.50
CA GLU A 101 37.49 -74.89 -51.64
C GLU A 101 36.44 -73.78 -51.75
N LYS A 102 35.41 -73.99 -52.58
CA LYS A 102 34.31 -73.04 -52.74
C LYS A 102 33.53 -72.81 -51.45
N LEU A 103 33.28 -73.87 -50.68
CA LEU A 103 32.62 -73.79 -49.38
C LEU A 103 33.49 -73.06 -48.35
N ALA A 104 34.79 -73.37 -48.30
CA ALA A 104 35.75 -72.68 -47.43
C ALA A 104 35.82 -71.18 -47.77
N ARG A 105 35.83 -70.82 -49.06
CA ARG A 105 35.77 -69.42 -49.51
C ARG A 105 34.48 -68.74 -49.09
N LEU A 106 33.33 -69.41 -49.24
CA LEU A 106 32.04 -68.88 -48.80
C LEU A 106 32.03 -68.63 -47.29
N GLN A 107 32.55 -69.58 -46.49
CA GLN A 107 32.63 -69.43 -45.04
C GLN A 107 33.56 -68.27 -44.66
N LYS A 108 34.70 -68.13 -45.33
CA LYS A 108 35.60 -66.98 -45.14
C LYS A 108 34.89 -65.65 -45.43
N LEU A 109 34.18 -65.55 -46.56
CA LEU A 109 33.43 -64.34 -46.92
C LEU A 109 32.30 -64.02 -45.94
N LYS A 110 31.63 -65.04 -45.37
CA LYS A 110 30.64 -64.84 -44.32
C LYS A 110 31.26 -64.26 -43.06
N ASN A 111 32.38 -64.82 -42.61
CA ASN A 111 33.11 -64.30 -41.45
C ASN A 111 33.62 -62.87 -41.71
N GLU A 112 34.20 -62.60 -42.88
CA GLU A 112 34.66 -61.25 -43.25
C GLU A 112 33.52 -60.23 -43.30
N LYS A 113 32.33 -60.64 -43.76
CA LYS A 113 31.12 -59.81 -43.72
C LYS A 113 30.71 -59.51 -42.27
N GLU A 114 30.67 -60.52 -41.41
CA GLU A 114 30.31 -60.36 -39.99
C GLU A 114 31.30 -59.44 -39.27
N ASP A 115 32.61 -59.61 -39.50
CA ASP A 115 33.66 -58.74 -38.98
C ASP A 115 33.49 -57.29 -39.45
N LEU A 116 33.17 -57.08 -40.73
CA LEU A 116 32.89 -55.76 -41.26
C LEU A 116 31.65 -55.13 -40.62
N GLN A 117 30.56 -55.89 -40.48
CA GLN A 117 29.34 -55.42 -39.83
C GLN A 117 29.61 -55.02 -38.37
N GLN A 118 30.35 -55.85 -37.63
CA GLN A 118 30.71 -55.58 -36.25
C GLN A 118 31.56 -54.32 -36.11
N ARG A 119 32.56 -54.13 -36.99
CA ARG A 119 33.36 -52.90 -37.01
C ARG A 119 32.54 -51.65 -37.29
N VAL A 120 31.55 -51.73 -38.18
CA VAL A 120 30.66 -50.59 -38.48
C VAL A 120 29.80 -50.26 -37.26
N ILE A 121 29.21 -51.26 -36.60
CA ILE A 121 28.41 -51.07 -35.38
C ILE A 121 29.25 -50.39 -34.30
N GLU A 122 30.47 -50.89 -34.05
CA GLU A 122 31.37 -50.30 -33.06
C GLU A 122 31.78 -48.85 -33.38
N ALA A 123 32.03 -48.55 -34.66
CA ALA A 123 32.35 -47.19 -35.10
C ALA A 123 31.15 -46.25 -34.91
N MET A 124 29.93 -46.71 -35.21
CA MET A 124 28.70 -45.96 -34.97
C MET A 124 28.47 -45.71 -33.48
N ASP A 125 28.65 -46.72 -32.63
CA ASP A 125 28.52 -46.58 -31.18
C ASP A 125 29.49 -45.54 -30.61
N LYS A 126 30.75 -45.56 -31.07
CA LYS A 126 31.74 -44.55 -30.68
C LYS A 126 31.31 -43.15 -31.10
N LYS A 127 30.75 -42.99 -32.31
CA LYS A 127 30.23 -41.70 -32.80
C LYS A 127 29.04 -41.21 -31.97
N VAL A 128 28.06 -42.08 -31.69
CA VAL A 128 26.89 -41.75 -30.86
C VAL A 128 27.32 -41.31 -29.46
N LYS A 129 28.27 -42.03 -28.84
CA LYS A 129 28.82 -41.65 -27.53
C LYS A 129 29.51 -40.29 -27.58
N ALA A 130 30.30 -40.01 -28.63
CA ALA A 130 30.94 -38.72 -28.80
C ALA A 130 29.92 -37.58 -28.97
N ASP A 131 28.88 -37.79 -29.77
CA ASP A 131 27.81 -36.81 -29.97
C ASP A 131 27.02 -36.56 -28.67
N GLN A 132 26.70 -37.60 -27.91
CA GLN A 132 26.09 -37.44 -26.59
C GLN A 132 26.94 -36.58 -25.64
N LEU A 133 28.26 -36.78 -25.63
CA LEU A 133 29.17 -35.96 -24.83
C LEU A 133 29.21 -34.51 -25.33
N ARG A 134 29.23 -34.28 -26.65
CA ARG A 134 29.14 -32.93 -27.22
C ARG A 134 27.87 -32.21 -26.79
N TRP A 135 26.73 -32.88 -26.84
CA TRP A 135 25.46 -32.33 -26.37
C TRP A 135 25.47 -32.00 -24.88
N LYS A 136 26.03 -32.88 -24.04
CA LYS A 136 26.20 -32.62 -22.60
C LYS A 136 27.10 -31.40 -22.34
N ILE A 137 28.21 -31.29 -23.07
CA ILE A 137 29.12 -30.14 -22.98
C ILE A 137 28.39 -28.84 -23.39
N MET A 138 27.67 -28.86 -24.51
CA MET A 138 26.92 -27.69 -24.99
C MET A 138 25.82 -27.28 -24.01
N SER A 139 25.07 -28.23 -23.47
CA SER A 139 24.06 -27.98 -22.44
C SER A 139 24.67 -27.36 -21.18
N CYS A 140 25.81 -27.89 -20.72
CA CYS A 140 26.53 -27.35 -19.58
C CYS A 140 27.04 -25.91 -19.85
N ARG A 141 27.61 -25.66 -21.03
CA ARG A 141 28.06 -24.32 -21.45
C ARG A 141 26.90 -23.32 -21.45
N MET A 142 25.76 -23.70 -22.02
CA MET A 142 24.56 -22.86 -22.04
C MET A 142 24.08 -22.53 -20.62
N LYS A 143 24.03 -23.53 -19.74
CA LYS A 143 23.65 -23.34 -18.34
C LYS A 143 24.61 -22.42 -17.59
N ILE A 144 25.92 -22.55 -17.83
CA ILE A 144 26.93 -21.65 -17.26
C ILE A 144 26.70 -20.21 -17.73
N GLN A 145 26.40 -20.02 -19.01
CA GLN A 145 26.12 -18.70 -19.57
C GLN A 145 24.87 -18.07 -18.93
N GLN A 146 23.77 -18.81 -18.84
CA GLN A 146 22.53 -18.36 -18.18
C GLN A 146 22.77 -17.96 -16.72
N LEU A 147 23.56 -18.74 -15.97
CA LEU A 147 23.90 -18.41 -14.59
C LEU A 147 24.76 -17.15 -14.50
N ARG A 148 25.71 -16.95 -15.43
CA ARG A 148 26.53 -15.72 -15.47
C ARG A 148 25.69 -14.49 -15.75
N GLU A 149 24.76 -14.58 -16.69
CA GLU A 149 23.82 -13.50 -17.02
C GLU A 149 22.95 -13.17 -15.81
N ALA A 150 22.37 -14.17 -15.15
CA ALA A 150 21.57 -13.96 -13.93
C ALA A 150 22.38 -13.29 -12.79
N ILE A 151 23.64 -13.69 -12.59
CA ILE A 151 24.53 -13.05 -11.62
C ILE A 151 24.84 -11.60 -12.02
N CYS A 152 25.05 -11.33 -13.32
CA CYS A 152 25.33 -9.98 -13.81
C CYS A 152 24.15 -9.04 -13.53
N THR A 153 22.94 -9.44 -13.95
CA THR A 153 21.71 -8.68 -13.71
C THR A 153 21.48 -8.45 -12.22
N SER A 154 21.59 -9.49 -11.40
CA SER A 154 21.44 -9.36 -9.95
C SER A 154 22.45 -8.39 -9.32
N ASN A 155 23.70 -8.39 -9.79
CA ASN A 155 24.71 -7.45 -9.31
C ASN A 155 24.42 -6.01 -9.72
N GLU A 156 23.87 -5.78 -10.92
CA GLU A 156 23.44 -4.46 -11.38
C GLU A 156 22.26 -3.93 -10.56
N ASP A 157 21.28 -4.79 -10.26
CA ASP A 157 20.14 -4.46 -9.38
C ASP A 157 20.60 -4.12 -7.96
N VAL A 158 21.56 -4.86 -7.42
CA VAL A 158 22.15 -4.55 -6.10
C VAL A 158 22.89 -3.22 -6.11
N LYS A 159 23.59 -2.89 -7.20
CA LYS A 159 24.28 -1.59 -7.33
C LYS A 159 23.27 -0.45 -7.43
N SER A 160 22.27 -0.56 -8.29
CA SER A 160 21.23 0.47 -8.45
C SER A 160 20.44 0.67 -7.15
N GLY A 161 20.11 -0.42 -6.45
CA GLY A 161 19.48 -0.38 -5.13
C GLY A 161 20.32 0.32 -4.07
N LYS A 162 21.65 0.08 -4.05
CA LYS A 162 22.57 0.80 -3.16
C LYS A 162 22.62 2.29 -3.44
N ASP A 163 22.66 2.68 -4.71
CA ASP A 163 22.70 4.10 -5.10
C ASP A 163 21.40 4.82 -4.71
N LEU A 164 20.25 4.18 -4.89
CA LEU A 164 18.95 4.70 -4.45
C LEU A 164 18.89 4.85 -2.93
N LEU A 165 19.38 3.87 -2.18
CA LEU A 165 19.45 3.91 -0.73
C LEU A 165 20.30 5.08 -0.24
N LEU A 166 21.48 5.29 -0.83
CA LEU A 166 22.36 6.41 -0.48
C LEU A 166 21.70 7.77 -0.74
N ARG A 167 21.03 7.93 -1.89
CA ARG A 167 20.29 9.17 -2.19
C ARG A 167 19.15 9.42 -1.20
N SER A 168 18.38 8.39 -0.88
CA SER A 168 17.28 8.48 0.10
C SER A 168 17.80 8.82 1.50
N GLN A 169 18.95 8.24 1.90
CA GLN A 169 19.60 8.55 3.16
C GLN A 169 20.07 10.00 3.22
N GLU A 170 20.70 10.50 2.16
CA GLU A 170 21.14 11.90 2.06
C GLU A 170 19.96 12.87 2.15
N GLU A 171 18.86 12.58 1.44
CA GLU A 171 17.65 13.38 1.50
C GLU A 171 17.03 13.38 2.90
N SER A 172 16.96 12.21 3.55
CA SER A 172 16.47 12.07 4.92
C SER A 172 17.30 12.89 5.90
N GLN A 173 18.64 12.83 5.79
CA GLN A 173 19.53 13.66 6.60
C GLN A 173 19.36 15.15 6.32
N ARG A 174 19.11 15.55 5.07
CA ARG A 174 18.83 16.94 4.69
C ARG A 174 17.53 17.43 5.32
N LEU A 175 16.48 16.61 5.27
CA LEU A 175 15.18 16.91 5.88
C LEU A 175 15.28 16.97 7.40
N GLN A 176 16.00 16.04 8.03
CA GLN A 176 16.22 16.04 9.47
C GLN A 176 16.93 17.33 9.91
N ARG A 177 17.99 17.75 9.20
CA ARG A 177 18.66 19.04 9.46
C ARG A 177 17.71 20.23 9.31
N ARG A 178 16.78 20.21 8.35
CA ARG A 178 15.75 21.25 8.19
C ARG A 178 14.76 21.23 9.36
N ALA A 179 14.28 20.05 9.74
CA ALA A 179 13.35 19.85 10.84
C ALA A 179 13.93 20.37 12.16
N SER A 180 15.20 20.10 12.46
CA SER A 180 15.88 20.63 13.65
C SER A 180 15.88 22.16 13.69
N ARG A 181 16.23 22.82 12.58
CA ARG A 181 16.20 24.30 12.49
C ARG A 181 14.79 24.87 12.67
N HIS A 182 13.80 24.21 12.08
CA HIS A 182 12.40 24.62 12.25
C HIS A 182 11.94 24.43 13.70
N GLN A 183 12.36 23.35 14.36
CA GLN A 183 12.08 23.09 15.76
C GLN A 183 12.68 24.17 16.66
N GLU A 184 13.96 24.53 16.46
CA GLU A 184 14.60 25.64 17.19
C GLU A 184 13.86 26.97 17.00
N LYS A 185 13.41 27.26 15.76
CA LYS A 185 12.62 28.47 15.47
C LYS A 185 11.28 28.45 16.19
N ARG A 186 10.57 27.31 16.20
CA ARG A 186 9.32 27.12 16.96
C ARG A 186 9.55 27.34 18.45
N ASP A 187 10.62 26.79 19.01
CA ASP A 187 10.94 26.93 20.44
C ASP A 187 11.33 28.36 20.81
N LYS A 188 11.97 29.10 19.91
CA LYS A 188 12.26 30.53 20.09
C LYS A 188 10.96 31.36 20.09
N ILE A 189 10.06 31.10 19.15
CA ILE A 189 8.76 31.79 19.08
C ILE A 189 7.90 31.46 20.30
N LYS A 190 7.82 30.19 20.69
CA LYS A 190 7.07 29.75 21.87
C LYS A 190 7.53 30.48 23.14
N ARG A 191 8.85 30.57 23.36
CA ARG A 191 9.42 31.31 24.49
C ARG A 191 9.11 32.81 24.43
N HIS A 192 9.14 33.42 23.24
CA HIS A 192 8.79 34.84 23.09
C HIS A 192 7.31 35.09 23.40
N ASN A 193 6.42 34.29 22.85
CA ASN A 193 4.98 34.41 23.08
C ASN A 193 4.63 34.22 24.56
N GLN A 194 5.28 33.27 25.24
CA GLN A 194 5.09 33.06 26.67
C GLN A 194 5.47 34.31 27.47
N ARG A 195 6.67 34.88 27.23
CA ARG A 195 7.09 36.13 27.91
C ARG A 195 6.16 37.30 27.65
N LEU A 196 5.63 37.41 26.42
CA LEU A 196 4.68 38.46 26.07
C LEU A 196 3.34 38.24 26.80
N GLY A 197 2.87 37.00 26.87
CA GLY A 197 1.71 36.60 27.66
C GLY A 197 1.86 37.00 29.13
N ASP A 198 2.97 36.62 29.76
CA ASP A 198 3.26 36.95 31.16
C ASP A 198 3.27 38.49 31.41
N LEU A 199 3.80 39.25 30.45
CA LEU A 199 3.83 40.72 30.52
C LEU A 199 2.42 41.33 30.39
N MET A 200 1.59 40.79 29.50
CA MET A 200 0.21 41.23 29.33
C MET A 200 -0.63 40.90 30.55
N GLU A 201 -0.48 39.71 31.11
CA GLU A 201 -1.16 39.31 32.35
C GLU A 201 -0.74 40.20 33.52
N LYS A 202 0.55 40.53 33.64
CA LYS A 202 1.01 41.49 34.66
C LYS A 202 0.39 42.87 34.48
N LYS A 203 0.43 43.44 33.27
CA LYS A 203 -0.18 44.76 33.02
C LYS A 203 -1.69 44.77 33.25
N SER A 204 -2.37 43.68 32.89
CA SER A 204 -3.80 43.55 33.13
C SER A 204 -4.12 43.54 34.62
N ARG A 205 -3.34 42.81 35.43
CA ARG A 205 -3.46 42.82 36.89
C ARG A 205 -3.17 44.21 37.47
N ASP A 206 -2.08 44.84 37.07
CA ASP A 206 -1.71 46.18 37.53
C ASP A 206 -2.81 47.22 37.20
N LEU A 207 -3.42 47.13 36.02
CA LEU A 207 -4.54 47.99 35.62
C LEU A 207 -5.78 47.73 36.47
N HIS A 208 -6.10 46.46 36.72
CA HIS A 208 -7.25 46.07 37.53
C HIS A 208 -7.13 46.64 38.95
N VAL A 209 -5.98 46.46 39.61
CA VAL A 209 -5.68 47.02 40.94
C VAL A 209 -5.83 48.54 40.97
N ARG A 210 -5.39 49.25 39.92
CA ARG A 210 -5.54 50.72 39.84
C ARG A 210 -6.99 51.16 39.65
N LEU A 211 -7.76 50.41 38.88
CA LEU A 211 -9.18 50.69 38.68
C LEU A 211 -9.98 50.45 39.97
N GLU A 212 -9.65 49.40 40.71
CA GLU A 212 -10.21 49.13 42.04
C GLU A 212 -9.89 50.27 43.01
N ALA A 213 -8.61 50.66 43.13
CA ALA A 213 -8.22 51.79 43.99
C ALA A 213 -8.91 53.11 43.60
N LEU A 214 -9.06 53.38 42.30
CA LEU A 214 -9.78 54.56 41.82
C LEU A 214 -11.27 54.50 42.15
N ALA A 215 -11.87 53.30 42.09
CA ALA A 215 -13.26 53.10 42.48
C ALA A 215 -13.45 53.34 43.98
N GLU A 216 -12.54 52.86 44.83
CA GLU A 216 -12.55 53.14 46.28
C GLU A 216 -12.49 54.64 46.58
N VAL A 217 -11.54 55.37 45.98
CA VAL A 217 -11.43 56.83 46.16
C VAL A 217 -12.69 57.57 45.68
N ARG A 218 -13.27 57.13 44.56
CA ARG A 218 -14.53 57.71 44.06
C ARG A 218 -15.68 57.45 45.03
N GLN A 219 -15.78 56.25 45.58
CA GLN A 219 -16.80 55.91 46.57
C GLN A 219 -16.61 56.73 47.85
N GLU A 220 -15.39 56.83 48.37
CA GLU A 220 -15.07 57.65 49.54
C GLU A 220 -15.45 59.12 49.32
N HIS A 221 -15.06 59.71 48.18
CA HIS A 221 -15.40 61.09 47.88
C HIS A 221 -16.92 61.29 47.68
N ILE A 222 -17.62 60.34 47.05
CA ILE A 222 -19.09 60.39 46.96
C ILE A 222 -19.70 60.38 48.37
N LEU A 223 -19.24 59.50 49.26
CA LEU A 223 -19.72 59.43 50.64
C LEU A 223 -19.43 60.72 51.41
N GLU A 224 -18.24 61.31 51.24
CA GLU A 224 -17.87 62.59 51.86
C GLU A 224 -18.78 63.73 51.37
N LEU A 225 -18.99 63.83 50.05
CA LEU A 225 -19.89 64.83 49.45
C LEU A 225 -21.33 64.66 49.93
N THR A 226 -21.83 63.43 49.96
CA THR A 226 -23.17 63.12 50.49
C THR A 226 -23.26 63.40 51.98
N THR A 227 -22.21 63.19 52.77
CA THR A 227 -22.27 63.43 54.22
C THR A 227 -22.23 64.92 54.56
N HIS A 228 -21.41 65.72 53.85
CA HIS A 228 -21.10 67.09 54.26
C HIS A 228 -21.75 68.19 53.41
N ILE A 229 -21.98 67.95 52.12
CA ILE A 229 -22.54 68.96 51.20
C ILE A 229 -24.01 68.64 50.91
N PHE A 230 -24.28 67.38 50.58
CA PHE A 230 -25.59 66.90 50.21
C PHE A 230 -26.11 65.92 51.27
N ASN A 231 -26.21 66.37 52.53
CA ASN A 231 -26.75 65.56 53.62
C ASN A 231 -28.23 65.24 53.34
N ILE A 232 -28.41 64.19 52.55
CA ILE A 232 -29.68 63.69 52.09
C ILE A 232 -30.29 62.90 53.26
N GLN A 233 -31.29 63.49 53.91
CA GLN A 233 -32.11 62.83 54.91
C GLN A 233 -33.43 62.45 54.25
N GLU A 234 -33.77 61.17 54.30
CA GLU A 234 -35.11 60.71 54.00
C GLU A 234 -35.99 60.98 55.23
N ASP A 235 -36.73 62.08 55.18
CA ASP A 235 -37.74 62.41 56.17
C ASP A 235 -38.97 61.56 55.87
N LYS A 236 -39.15 60.48 56.66
CA LYS A 236 -40.38 59.70 56.66
C LYS A 236 -41.47 60.50 57.36
N GLN A 237 -42.14 61.38 56.63
CA GLN A 237 -43.23 62.18 57.16
C GLN A 237 -44.51 61.32 57.18
N GLY A 238 -44.59 60.40 58.15
CA GLY A 238 -45.72 59.47 58.26
C GLY A 238 -45.88 58.90 59.67
N SER A 239 -46.72 59.56 60.47
CA SER A 239 -47.45 58.90 61.56
C SER A 239 -48.33 57.82 60.93
N ARG A 240 -47.92 56.55 60.99
CA ARG A 240 -48.78 55.42 60.64
C ARG A 240 -48.66 54.27 61.64
N ASP A 241 -49.85 53.80 61.98
CA ASP A 241 -50.29 52.77 62.91
C ASP A 241 -49.40 51.49 62.96
N PRO A 242 -49.13 50.85 64.13
CA PRO A 242 -48.20 49.71 64.27
C PRO A 242 -48.65 48.37 63.66
N ALA A 243 -49.61 48.36 62.74
CA ALA A 243 -50.25 47.13 62.26
C ALA A 243 -50.23 47.01 60.72
N ASP A 244 -49.04 46.95 60.12
CA ASP A 244 -48.87 46.29 58.82
C ASP A 244 -47.47 45.63 58.73
N PRO A 245 -47.38 44.28 58.83
CA PRO A 245 -46.12 43.56 58.85
C PRO A 245 -45.72 43.17 57.43
N THR A 246 -45.25 44.12 56.63
CA THR A 246 -44.64 43.83 55.31
C THR A 246 -43.45 44.73 54.98
N VAL A 247 -42.46 44.78 55.88
CA VAL A 247 -41.10 45.17 55.51
C VAL A 247 -40.17 44.01 55.86
N VAL A 248 -40.24 42.97 55.03
CA VAL A 248 -39.17 41.98 54.95
C VAL A 248 -38.07 42.63 54.11
N GLU A 249 -36.91 42.79 54.76
CA GLU A 249 -35.57 42.91 54.19
C GLU A 249 -35.50 42.41 52.73
N CYS A 250 -35.62 43.35 51.78
CA CYS A 250 -35.50 43.04 50.36
C CYS A 250 -34.02 42.77 50.04
N ASP A 251 -33.68 41.50 49.94
CA ASP A 251 -32.47 41.00 49.30
C ASP A 251 -32.40 41.53 47.84
N PRO A 252 -31.39 42.35 47.47
CA PRO A 252 -31.31 42.99 46.16
C PRO A 252 -31.12 42.00 44.99
N ALA A 253 -30.93 40.70 45.26
CA ALA A 253 -30.79 39.69 44.21
C ALA A 253 -32.12 39.14 43.65
N LEU A 254 -33.27 39.41 44.28
CA LEU A 254 -34.57 38.81 43.91
C LEU A 254 -35.62 39.79 43.32
N THR A 255 -35.27 41.07 43.14
CA THR A 255 -36.21 42.10 42.65
C THR A 255 -36.28 42.23 41.11
N SER A 256 -35.42 41.55 40.34
CA SER A 256 -35.42 41.57 38.86
C SER A 256 -36.23 40.42 38.25
N SER A 257 -37.53 40.40 38.53
CA SER A 257 -38.50 39.62 37.75
C SER A 257 -39.18 40.56 36.75
N THR A 258 -39.46 40.10 35.52
CA THR A 258 -40.16 40.90 34.50
C THR A 258 -41.50 41.44 35.01
N VAL A 259 -42.14 40.75 35.95
CA VAL A 259 -43.38 41.21 36.62
C VAL A 259 -43.10 42.40 37.55
N SER A 260 -41.96 42.39 38.23
CA SER A 260 -41.50 43.49 39.08
C SER A 260 -41.15 44.71 38.25
N GLU A 261 -40.42 44.53 37.14
CA GLU A 261 -40.10 45.60 36.17
C GLU A 261 -41.37 46.18 35.52
N LEU A 262 -42.34 45.34 35.17
CA LEU A 262 -43.63 45.82 34.64
C LEU A 262 -44.47 46.54 35.70
N ALA A 263 -44.47 46.06 36.95
CA ALA A 263 -45.14 46.75 38.05
C ALA A 263 -44.48 48.09 38.37
N GLU A 264 -43.15 48.15 38.27
CA GLU A 264 -42.35 49.36 38.39
C GLU A 264 -42.64 50.34 37.25
N ALA A 265 -42.63 49.91 35.99
CA ALA A 265 -42.96 50.73 34.85
C ALA A 265 -44.40 51.29 34.90
N ARG A 266 -45.36 50.51 35.43
CA ARG A 266 -46.75 50.98 35.66
C ARG A 266 -46.86 52.03 36.77
N ARG A 267 -45.84 52.16 37.63
CA ARG A 267 -45.73 53.20 38.66
C ARG A 267 -44.90 54.39 38.17
N THR A 268 -44.55 54.49 36.89
CA THR A 268 -43.88 55.66 36.33
C THR A 268 -44.70 56.29 35.22
N THR A 269 -44.94 57.59 35.31
CA THR A 269 -45.65 58.38 34.29
C THR A 269 -44.70 59.43 33.70
N TYR A 270 -44.71 59.56 32.37
CA TYR A 270 -43.89 60.55 31.67
C TYR A 270 -44.61 61.89 31.60
N HIS A 271 -44.10 62.89 32.32
CA HIS A 271 -44.66 64.24 32.36
C HIS A 271 -43.59 65.25 31.94
N SER A 272 -43.90 66.06 30.92
CA SER A 272 -43.08 67.20 30.47
C SER A 272 -41.58 66.91 30.28
N GLY A 273 -41.22 65.75 29.71
CA GLY A 273 -39.83 65.41 29.41
C GLY A 273 -39.12 64.53 30.45
N ARG A 274 -39.80 64.15 31.54
CA ARG A 274 -39.22 63.40 32.66
C ARG A 274 -40.15 62.26 33.11
N TRP A 275 -39.57 61.14 33.51
CA TRP A 275 -40.29 60.06 34.20
C TRP A 275 -40.47 60.43 35.68
N ILE A 276 -41.72 60.39 36.14
CA ILE A 276 -42.13 60.67 37.53
C ILE A 276 -42.73 59.38 38.11
N TRP A 277 -42.48 59.09 39.38
CA TRP A 277 -43.12 57.96 40.06
C TRP A 277 -44.54 58.33 40.51
N ASP A 278 -45.52 57.51 40.16
CA ASP A 278 -46.89 57.54 40.69
C ASP A 278 -46.95 56.77 42.00
N ASP A 279 -46.13 57.13 42.99
CA ASP A 279 -46.30 56.65 44.36
C ASP A 279 -47.35 57.51 45.06
N GLN A 280 -48.62 57.13 44.92
CA GLN A 280 -49.75 57.76 45.63
C GLN A 280 -49.65 57.72 47.17
N ASN A 281 -48.55 57.19 47.72
CA ASN A 281 -48.27 57.11 49.14
C ASN A 281 -47.49 58.31 49.70
N GLY A 282 -46.85 59.19 48.91
CA GLY A 282 -46.33 60.49 49.35
C GLY A 282 -45.51 60.55 50.67
N GLU A 283 -45.03 59.43 51.19
CA GLU A 283 -44.59 59.28 52.60
C GLU A 283 -43.07 59.41 52.77
N THR A 284 -42.33 59.52 51.67
CA THR A 284 -40.88 59.76 51.68
C THR A 284 -40.58 61.12 51.08
N SER A 285 -40.21 62.08 51.93
CA SER A 285 -39.65 63.35 51.49
C SER A 285 -38.14 63.32 51.67
N ILE A 286 -37.43 63.98 50.75
CA ILE A 286 -35.97 64.05 50.75
C ILE A 286 -35.58 65.49 51.05
N SER A 287 -34.79 65.68 52.11
CA SER A 287 -34.19 66.97 52.46
C SER A 287 -32.68 66.90 52.25
N ILE A 288 -32.08 67.88 51.57
CA ILE A 288 -30.68 67.82 51.10
C ILE A 288 -29.73 68.69 51.94
N THR A 289 -30.24 69.74 52.59
CA THR A 289 -29.40 70.69 53.34
C THR A 289 -30.10 71.30 54.57
N ALA A 290 -31.43 71.27 54.66
CA ALA A 290 -32.14 71.69 55.86
C ALA A 290 -33.60 71.16 55.93
N PRO A 291 -34.19 71.01 57.14
CA PRO A 291 -35.54 70.46 57.34
C PRO A 291 -36.69 71.25 56.68
N HIS A 292 -36.42 72.49 56.24
CA HIS A 292 -37.42 73.38 55.66
C HIS A 292 -37.46 73.35 54.12
N VAL A 293 -36.59 72.55 53.48
CA VAL A 293 -36.58 72.34 52.02
C VAL A 293 -36.62 70.84 51.76
N SER A 294 -37.83 70.28 51.83
CA SER A 294 -38.11 68.88 51.55
C SER A 294 -38.81 68.73 50.20
N LEU A 295 -38.27 67.90 49.32
CA LEU A 295 -38.89 67.54 48.05
C LEU A 295 -39.49 66.14 48.14
N PRO A 296 -40.64 65.86 47.52
CA PRO A 296 -41.14 64.49 47.45
C PRO A 296 -40.17 63.59 46.67
N SER A 297 -39.96 62.36 47.15
CA SER A 297 -39.03 61.39 46.55
C SER A 297 -39.40 60.96 45.13
N ASN A 298 -40.61 61.26 44.70
CA ASN A 298 -41.18 60.89 43.41
C ASN A 298 -40.63 61.71 42.22
N GLY A 299 -39.82 62.74 42.51
CA GLY A 299 -39.18 63.59 41.50
C GLY A 299 -40.05 64.74 41.00
N ASP A 300 -41.21 64.99 41.62
CA ASP A 300 -42.04 66.15 41.37
C ASP A 300 -41.53 67.38 42.16
N CYS A 301 -40.78 68.26 41.47
CA CYS A 301 -40.31 69.50 42.03
C CYS A 301 -41.29 70.68 41.85
N SER A 302 -42.51 70.46 41.37
CA SER A 302 -43.49 71.52 41.09
C SER A 302 -43.77 72.40 42.32
N ALA A 303 -43.85 71.79 43.51
CA ALA A 303 -44.01 72.51 44.77
C ALA A 303 -42.85 73.49 45.07
N TYR A 304 -41.62 73.14 44.71
CA TYR A 304 -40.48 74.04 44.83
C TYR A 304 -40.54 75.19 43.82
N TYR A 305 -40.90 74.91 42.57
CA TYR A 305 -41.08 75.98 41.58
C TYR A 305 -42.18 76.95 42.00
N ASN A 306 -43.30 76.44 42.53
CA ASN A 306 -44.37 77.27 43.09
C ASN A 306 -43.89 78.09 44.29
N TRP A 307 -43.12 77.50 45.21
CA TRP A 307 -42.54 78.21 46.36
C TRP A 307 -41.55 79.30 45.92
N VAL A 308 -40.72 79.02 44.91
CA VAL A 308 -39.82 80.02 44.30
C VAL A 308 -40.65 81.15 43.68
N GLU A 309 -41.67 80.86 42.87
CA GLU A 309 -42.53 81.88 42.27
C GLU A 309 -43.26 82.73 43.33
N GLU A 310 -43.73 82.11 44.42
CA GLU A 310 -44.40 82.80 45.52
C GLU A 310 -43.44 83.72 46.30
N LYS A 311 -42.18 83.28 46.52
CA LYS A 311 -41.15 84.09 47.20
C LYS A 311 -40.52 85.18 46.33
N TYR A 312 -40.36 84.94 45.02
CA TYR A 312 -39.89 85.95 44.06
C TYR A 312 -41.02 86.89 43.60
N GLY A 313 -42.29 86.48 43.76
CA GLY A 313 -43.47 87.31 43.47
C GLY A 313 -43.78 88.35 44.55
N GLU A 314 -43.43 88.09 45.82
CA GLU A 314 -43.66 89.01 46.94
C GLU A 314 -42.51 90.00 47.23
N GLN A 315 -41.33 89.80 46.62
CA GLN A 315 -40.27 90.81 46.58
C GLN A 315 -39.98 91.22 45.13
N GLY A 316 -40.51 92.38 44.72
CA GLY A 316 -40.20 93.00 43.44
C GLY A 316 -38.68 93.17 43.23
N PRO A 317 -38.21 93.33 41.97
CA PRO A 317 -36.80 93.21 41.60
C PRO A 317 -35.98 94.35 42.21
N GLY A 318 -35.39 94.06 43.37
CA GLY A 318 -34.50 94.94 44.09
C GLY A 318 -33.20 94.21 44.39
N LEU A 319 -32.26 94.31 43.44
CA LEU A 319 -30.82 94.03 43.57
C LEU A 319 -30.43 92.59 43.96
N LEU A 320 -29.62 91.94 43.12
CA LEU A 320 -28.22 91.69 43.44
C LEU A 320 -27.46 91.09 42.25
N LEU A 321 -26.22 91.58 42.14
CA LEU A 321 -25.09 91.05 41.37
C LEU A 321 -24.68 89.67 41.87
#